data_AF-A0A3B5L907-F1
#
_entry.id   AF-A0A3B5L907-F1
#
_cell.length_a   1.000
_cell.length_b   1.000
_cell.length_c   1.000
_cell.angle_alpha   90.00
_cell.angle_beta   90.00
_cell.angle_gamma   90.00
#
_symmetry.space_group_name_H-M   'P 1'
#
loop_
_entity.id
_entity.type
_entity.pdbx_description
1 polymer ?
#
loop_
_entity_poly.entity_id
_entity_poly.type
_entity_poly.pdbx_seq_one_letter_code
_entity_poly.pdbx_strand_id
1 'polypeptide(L)'
;FDAFPEKLLMFCSFWGTSLHCKTCWVMFNPKSESFCTSGTWGRMLSKKEKKLIKEMWERLTPVAEDIGSEALLRMFASYPGTKTYFSHLDISPGSAHLSSHGKKIVLAIAEGAKDISQLTVTLAPLQTLHAYQLRIDPTNFKLLSHCMLVTLACYLGSEFTPVAHAAMDKFLSAFAAVLSEKYR
;
A
#
# COMPACT_ATOMS: atom_id res chain seq x y z
N PHE A 1 13.12 -27.38 4.04
CA PHE A 1 13.97 -26.57 4.94
C PHE A 1 15.06 -26.03 4.04
N ASP A 2 14.76 -25.00 3.26
CA ASP A 2 15.70 -24.49 2.27
C ASP A 2 15.88 -22.99 2.46
N ALA A 3 17.15 -22.65 2.68
CA ALA A 3 17.82 -21.36 2.74
C ALA A 3 16.95 -20.09 2.72
N PHE A 4 16.73 -19.53 3.92
CA PHE A 4 16.43 -18.11 4.10
C PHE A 4 17.62 -17.26 3.63
N PRO A 5 17.43 -16.24 2.77
CA PRO A 5 18.50 -15.28 2.49
C PRO A 5 18.73 -14.41 3.74
N GLU A 6 19.96 -14.40 4.27
CA GLU A 6 20.37 -13.66 5.48
C GLU A 6 20.01 -12.16 5.48
N LYS A 7 19.75 -11.57 4.31
CA LYS A 7 19.38 -10.15 4.18
C LYS A 7 18.00 -9.81 4.76
N LEU A 8 17.11 -10.80 4.95
CA LEU A 8 15.77 -10.60 5.51
C LEU A 8 15.72 -10.69 7.04
N LEU A 9 16.66 -11.38 7.67
CA LEU A 9 16.76 -11.43 9.14
C LEU A 9 17.17 -10.07 9.73
N MET A 10 17.90 -9.25 8.97
CA MET A 10 18.35 -7.93 9.42
C MET A 10 17.21 -6.92 9.58
N PHE A 11 16.06 -7.11 8.91
CA PHE A 11 14.90 -6.22 9.03
C PHE A 11 14.17 -6.35 10.36
N CYS A 12 14.10 -7.57 10.93
CA CYS A 12 13.53 -7.78 12.27
C CYS A 12 14.44 -7.26 13.38
N SER A 13 15.75 -7.17 13.15
CA SER A 13 16.71 -6.74 14.17
C SER A 13 16.87 -5.22 14.27
N PHE A 14 16.51 -4.47 13.22
CA PHE A 14 16.70 -3.01 13.20
C PHE A 14 15.52 -2.23 13.79
N TRP A 15 14.33 -2.83 13.82
CA TRP A 15 13.15 -2.28 14.49
C TRP A 15 12.78 -3.22 15.63
N GLY A 16 13.17 -2.88 16.86
CA GLY A 16 12.98 -3.70 18.07
C GLY A 16 11.52 -3.92 18.46
N THR A 17 10.73 -4.59 17.62
CA THR A 17 9.39 -5.03 17.93
C THR A 17 9.34 -6.55 18.09
N SER A 18 8.80 -6.93 19.24
CA SER A 18 8.63 -8.29 19.76
C SER A 18 8.18 -9.32 18.69
N LEU A 19 8.59 -10.57 18.93
CA LEU A 19 8.33 -11.89 18.29
C LEU A 19 7.10 -12.10 17.36
N HIS A 20 6.14 -11.19 17.28
CA HIS A 20 4.93 -11.24 16.45
C HIS A 20 5.14 -11.02 14.94
N CYS A 21 6.32 -10.57 14.49
CA CYS A 21 6.54 -10.29 13.06
C CYS A 21 6.78 -11.55 12.19
N LYS A 22 7.09 -12.72 12.80
CA LYS A 22 7.44 -13.93 12.04
C LYS A 22 6.27 -14.60 11.31
N THR A 23 5.02 -14.33 11.70
CA THR A 23 3.83 -14.97 11.12
C THR A 23 3.29 -14.28 9.87
N CYS A 24 3.78 -13.08 9.52
CA CYS A 24 3.22 -12.32 8.39
C CYS A 24 3.63 -12.86 7.01
N TRP A 25 4.69 -13.68 6.93
CA TRP A 25 5.24 -14.13 5.65
C TRP A 25 4.47 -15.30 5.00
N VAL A 26 3.72 -16.08 5.78
CA VAL A 26 3.12 -17.35 5.31
C VAL A 26 1.87 -17.16 4.40
N MET A 27 1.40 -15.94 4.16
CA MET A 27 0.16 -15.69 3.40
C MET A 27 0.33 -15.28 1.92
N PHE A 28 1.55 -15.19 1.38
CA PHE A 28 1.74 -14.69 0.00
C PHE A 28 2.11 -15.81 -0.99
N ASN A 29 1.11 -16.32 -1.70
CA ASN A 29 1.28 -17.16 -2.90
C ASN A 29 1.02 -16.30 -4.16
N PRO A 30 1.98 -16.13 -5.08
CA PRO A 30 1.91 -15.12 -6.15
C PRO A 30 1.11 -15.54 -7.40
N LYS A 31 0.19 -16.50 -7.33
CA LYS A 31 -0.56 -16.99 -8.50
C LYS A 31 -2.02 -16.53 -8.51
N SER A 32 -2.26 -15.28 -8.89
CA SER A 32 -3.52 -14.91 -9.55
C SER A 32 -3.35 -13.63 -10.37
N GLU A 33 -2.80 -13.76 -11.58
CA GLU A 33 -2.95 -12.76 -12.62
C GLU A 33 -4.37 -12.84 -13.18
N SER A 34 -5.28 -12.02 -12.63
CA SER A 34 -6.55 -11.70 -13.28
C SER A 34 -6.43 -10.32 -13.92
N PHE A 35 -6.36 -10.34 -15.25
CA PHE A 35 -6.35 -9.17 -16.12
C PHE A 35 -7.71 -8.44 -16.02
N CYS A 36 -7.76 -7.33 -15.27
CA CYS A 36 -8.97 -6.51 -15.18
C CYS A 36 -8.91 -5.35 -16.19
N THR A 37 -9.84 -5.37 -17.14
CA THR A 37 -10.12 -4.26 -18.05
C THR A 37 -10.69 -3.07 -17.27
N SER A 38 -10.31 -1.87 -17.70
CA SER A 38 -10.72 -0.58 -17.14
C SER A 38 -12.24 -0.51 -16.93
N GLY A 39 -12.69 -0.36 -15.68
CA GLY A 39 -14.09 -0.09 -15.33
C GLY A 39 -14.86 -1.18 -14.56
N THR A 40 -14.22 -2.29 -14.14
CA THR A 40 -14.91 -3.37 -13.38
C THR A 40 -14.48 -3.52 -11.92
N TRP A 41 -13.61 -2.65 -11.39
CA TRP A 41 -13.08 -2.72 -10.03
C TRP A 41 -14.17 -2.79 -8.94
N GLY A 42 -15.26 -2.04 -9.11
CA GLY A 42 -16.41 -2.08 -8.22
C GLY A 42 -17.19 -3.41 -8.19
N ARG A 43 -17.01 -4.29 -9.19
CA ARG A 43 -17.61 -5.64 -9.22
C ARG A 43 -16.70 -6.71 -8.62
N MET A 44 -15.39 -6.45 -8.52
CA MET A 44 -14.41 -7.39 -7.96
C MET A 44 -14.52 -7.51 -6.43
N LEU A 45 -15.00 -6.46 -5.75
CA LEU A 45 -15.23 -6.47 -4.31
C LEU A 45 -16.72 -6.63 -3.98
N SER A 46 -17.02 -7.56 -3.06
CA SER A 46 -18.35 -7.76 -2.51
C SER A 46 -18.79 -6.57 -1.64
N LYS A 47 -20.10 -6.45 -1.40
CA LYS A 47 -20.65 -5.40 -0.51
C LYS A 47 -20.04 -5.45 0.90
N LYS A 48 -19.76 -6.67 1.41
CA LYS A 48 -19.15 -6.88 2.72
C LYS A 48 -17.70 -6.38 2.75
N GLU A 49 -16.91 -6.72 1.73
CA GLU A 49 -15.52 -6.26 1.61
C GLU A 49 -15.45 -4.74 1.50
N LYS A 50 -16.31 -4.11 0.67
CA LYS A 50 -16.36 -2.65 0.54
C LYS A 50 -16.64 -1.96 1.88
N LYS A 51 -17.62 -2.46 2.64
CA LYS A 51 -17.96 -1.94 3.97
C LYS A 51 -16.77 -2.07 4.93
N LEU A 52 -16.15 -3.24 4.98
CA LEU A 52 -14.98 -3.52 5.82
C LEU A 52 -13.84 -2.55 5.51
N ILE A 53 -13.50 -2.37 4.24
CA ILE A 53 -12.40 -1.49 3.79
C ILE A 53 -12.68 -0.05 4.21
N LYS A 54 -13.91 0.43 4.00
CA LYS A 54 -14.31 1.78 4.40
C LYS A 54 -14.15 1.98 5.92
N GLU A 55 -14.70 1.07 6.72
CA GLU A 55 -14.62 1.14 8.19
C GLU A 55 -13.16 1.08 8.69
N MET A 56 -12.31 0.27 8.05
CA MET A 56 -10.89 0.21 8.38
C MET A 56 -10.19 1.55 8.10
N TRP A 57 -10.40 2.16 6.93
CA TRP A 57 -9.74 3.42 6.59
C TRP A 57 -10.28 4.61 7.41
N GLU A 58 -11.56 4.61 7.78
CA GLU A 58 -12.11 5.59 8.74
C GLU A 58 -11.37 5.51 10.09
N ARG A 59 -11.10 4.30 10.60
CA ARG A 59 -10.33 4.10 11.84
C ARG A 59 -8.84 4.44 11.71
N LEU A 60 -8.25 4.25 10.54
CA LEU A 60 -6.82 4.49 10.29
C LEU A 60 -6.48 5.95 9.95
N THR A 61 -7.47 6.75 9.56
CA THR A 61 -7.28 8.16 9.19
C THR A 61 -6.58 9.00 10.27
N PRO A 62 -6.90 8.88 11.58
CA PRO A 62 -6.21 9.62 12.64
C PRO A 62 -4.71 9.34 12.74
N VAL A 63 -4.25 8.17 12.30
CA VAL A 63 -2.84 7.71 12.35
C VAL A 63 -2.22 7.59 10.95
N ALA A 64 -2.80 8.30 9.97
CA ALA A 64 -2.40 8.25 8.57
C ALA A 64 -0.92 8.62 8.34
N GLU A 65 -0.37 9.51 9.17
CA GLU A 65 1.04 9.89 9.12
C GLU A 65 1.97 8.72 9.43
N ASP A 66 1.71 8.01 10.52
CA ASP A 66 2.50 6.87 10.97
C ASP A 66 2.42 5.71 9.97
N ILE A 67 1.21 5.36 9.53
CA ILE A 67 0.99 4.29 8.54
C ILE A 67 1.67 4.63 7.21
N GLY A 68 1.52 5.86 6.73
CA GLY A 68 2.05 6.25 5.43
C GLY A 68 3.57 6.35 5.42
N SER A 69 4.16 6.95 6.46
CA SER A 69 5.62 7.07 6.58
C SER A 69 6.28 5.71 6.74
N GLU A 70 5.72 4.83 7.57
CA GLU A 70 6.22 3.46 7.76
C GLU A 70 6.16 2.64 6.47
N ALA A 71 5.05 2.73 5.71
CA ALA A 71 4.93 2.06 4.42
C ALA A 71 5.99 2.54 3.41
N LEU A 72 6.28 3.85 3.38
CA LEU A 72 7.33 4.42 2.54
C LEU A 72 8.73 3.97 2.98
N LEU A 73 9.02 3.95 4.28
CA LEU A 73 10.31 3.47 4.81
C LEU A 73 10.54 2.00 4.44
N ARG A 74 9.52 1.15 4.58
CA ARG A 74 9.57 -0.26 4.15
C ARG A 74 9.83 -0.39 2.65
N MET A 75 9.18 0.44 1.84
CA MET A 75 9.40 0.46 0.39
C MET A 75 10.82 0.89 0.04
N PHE A 76 11.33 1.97 0.65
CA PHE A 76 12.68 2.47 0.42
C PHE A 76 13.77 1.51 0.86
N ALA A 77 13.53 0.76 1.94
CA ALA A 77 14.48 -0.22 2.44
C ALA A 77 14.45 -1.53 1.62
N SER A 78 13.26 -2.00 1.22
CA SER A 78 13.09 -3.26 0.46
C SER A 78 13.36 -3.09 -1.03
N TYR A 79 13.07 -1.90 -1.57
CA TYR A 79 13.17 -1.56 -2.99
C TYR A 79 13.90 -0.21 -3.18
N PRO A 80 15.24 -0.15 -2.96
CA PRO A 80 15.98 1.11 -2.94
C PRO A 80 15.88 1.96 -4.22
N GLY A 81 15.61 1.34 -5.38
CA GLY A 81 15.40 2.05 -6.64
C GLY A 81 14.24 3.05 -6.59
N THR A 82 13.25 2.84 -5.72
CA THR A 82 12.11 3.75 -5.52
C THR A 82 12.52 5.10 -4.91
N LYS A 83 13.69 5.19 -4.26
CA LYS A 83 14.20 6.45 -3.69
C LYS A 83 14.52 7.52 -4.75
N THR A 84 14.75 7.10 -6.00
CA THR A 84 15.12 8.02 -7.08
C THR A 84 14.05 9.08 -7.37
N TYR A 85 12.78 8.75 -7.16
CA TYR A 85 11.66 9.69 -7.27
C TYR A 85 11.63 10.76 -6.17
N PHE A 86 12.47 10.62 -5.14
CA PHE A 86 12.51 11.49 -3.96
C PHE A 86 13.91 12.09 -3.73
N SER A 87 14.80 12.09 -4.73
CA SER A 87 16.21 12.49 -4.58
C SER A 87 16.43 13.92 -4.06
N HIS A 88 15.43 14.79 -4.18
CA HIS A 88 15.49 16.20 -3.78
C HIS A 88 14.83 16.47 -2.41
N LEU A 89 14.44 15.41 -1.69
CA LEU A 89 13.62 15.51 -0.50
C LEU A 89 14.30 14.78 0.66
N ASP A 90 14.12 15.30 1.87
CA ASP A 90 14.52 14.57 3.07
C ASP A 90 13.55 13.42 3.33
N ILE A 91 14.03 12.20 3.08
CA ILE A 91 13.30 10.94 3.30
C ILE A 91 13.86 10.13 4.47
N SER A 92 14.62 10.77 5.36
CA SER A 92 15.10 10.13 6.58
C SER A 92 13.93 9.76 7.52
N PRO A 93 14.05 8.69 8.32
CA PRO A 93 13.05 8.36 9.33
C PRO A 93 12.75 9.54 10.25
N GLY A 94 11.48 9.89 10.41
CA GLY A 94 11.03 11.03 11.21
C GLY A 94 11.10 12.40 10.52
N SER A 95 11.48 12.48 9.24
CA SER A 95 11.46 13.74 8.52
C SER A 95 10.03 14.27 8.33
N ALA A 96 9.84 15.58 8.46
CA ALA A 96 8.54 16.23 8.28
C ALA A 96 7.99 16.01 6.85
N HIS A 97 8.88 15.94 5.86
CA HIS A 97 8.48 15.67 4.49
C HIS A 97 7.96 14.24 4.32
N LEU A 98 8.66 13.24 4.85
CA LEU A 98 8.25 11.84 4.79
C LEU A 98 6.89 11.63 5.49
N SER A 99 6.73 12.17 6.69
CA SER A 99 5.48 12.18 7.45
C SER A 99 4.32 12.78 6.65
N SER A 100 4.49 14.02 6.19
CA SER A 100 3.42 14.74 5.48
C SER A 100 3.08 14.09 4.12
N HIS A 101 4.07 13.51 3.43
CA HIS A 101 3.83 12.78 2.19
C HIS A 101 3.12 11.44 2.44
N GLY A 102 3.57 10.68 3.44
CA GLY A 102 2.91 9.45 3.87
C GLY A 102 1.45 9.68 4.22
N LYS A 103 1.14 10.73 4.99
CA LYS A 103 -0.23 11.14 5.29
C LYS A 103 -1.06 11.40 4.04
N LYS A 104 -0.52 12.12 3.04
CA LYS A 104 -1.23 12.39 1.77
C LYS A 104 -1.59 11.10 1.03
N ILE A 105 -0.68 10.12 0.99
CA ILE A 105 -0.92 8.81 0.37
C ILE A 105 -2.08 8.10 1.08
N VAL A 106 -2.02 7.98 2.41
CA VAL A 106 -3.05 7.29 3.19
C VAL A 106 -4.41 7.98 3.07
N LEU A 107 -4.44 9.32 3.08
CA LEU A 107 -5.69 10.06 2.89
C LEU A 107 -6.28 9.87 1.48
N ALA A 108 -5.45 9.80 0.44
CA ALA A 108 -5.91 9.50 -0.91
C ALA A 108 -6.48 8.07 -1.02
N ILE A 109 -5.85 7.10 -0.36
CA ILE A 109 -6.35 5.72 -0.27
C ILE A 109 -7.70 5.69 0.48
N ALA A 110 -7.79 6.37 1.62
CA ALA A 110 -9.01 6.46 2.42
C ALA A 110 -10.16 7.16 1.64
N GLU A 111 -9.85 8.19 0.85
CA GLU A 111 -10.82 8.83 -0.04
C GLU A 111 -11.35 7.85 -1.10
N GLY A 112 -10.47 7.08 -1.74
CA GLY A 112 -10.85 6.03 -2.69
C GLY A 112 -11.70 4.92 -2.05
N ALA A 113 -11.53 4.66 -0.75
CA ALA A 113 -12.29 3.67 -0.01
C ALA A 113 -13.74 4.10 0.28
N LYS A 114 -14.06 5.40 0.27
CA LYS A 114 -15.42 5.90 0.54
C LYS A 114 -16.44 5.42 -0.47
N ASP A 115 -16.06 5.42 -1.75
CA ASP A 115 -16.83 4.83 -2.83
C ASP A 115 -15.92 4.19 -3.90
N ILE A 116 -15.60 2.91 -3.69
CA ILE A 116 -14.76 2.12 -4.58
C ILE A 116 -15.38 1.97 -5.99
N SER A 117 -16.69 2.18 -6.15
CA SER A 117 -17.32 2.13 -7.49
C SER A 117 -16.97 3.34 -8.36
N GLN A 118 -16.58 4.46 -7.74
CA GLN A 118 -16.20 5.71 -8.40
C GLN A 118 -14.69 5.93 -8.42
N LEU A 119 -13.89 4.89 -8.14
CA LEU A 119 -12.44 5.01 -7.92
C LEU A 119 -11.70 5.73 -9.06
N THR A 120 -12.04 5.43 -10.33
CA THR A 120 -11.45 6.11 -11.50
C THR A 120 -11.74 7.60 -11.51
N VAL A 121 -12.96 8.02 -11.14
CA VAL A 121 -13.35 9.43 -11.07
C VAL A 121 -12.65 10.10 -9.90
N THR A 122 -12.68 9.48 -8.72
CA THR A 122 -12.04 9.99 -7.50
C THR A 122 -10.53 10.21 -7.68
N LEU A 123 -9.84 9.32 -8.41
CA LEU A 123 -8.40 9.37 -8.59
C LEU A 123 -7.94 10.09 -9.87
N ALA A 124 -8.86 10.62 -10.70
CA ALA A 124 -8.52 11.24 -11.97
C ALA A 124 -7.42 12.34 -11.90
N PRO A 125 -7.40 13.22 -10.89
CA PRO A 125 -6.31 14.18 -10.72
C PRO A 125 -4.97 13.49 -10.44
N LEU A 126 -4.98 12.46 -9.57
CA LEU A 126 -3.77 11.72 -9.20
C LEU A 126 -3.23 10.88 -10.36
N GLN A 127 -4.09 10.27 -11.18
CA GLN A 127 -3.68 9.58 -12.42
C GLN A 127 -2.87 10.52 -13.31
N THR A 128 -3.38 11.73 -13.52
CA THR A 128 -2.75 12.73 -14.40
C THR A 128 -1.42 13.21 -13.83
N LEU A 129 -1.38 13.49 -12.52
CA LEU A 129 -0.15 13.87 -11.80
C LEU A 129 0.92 12.79 -11.93
N HIS A 130 0.59 11.55 -11.61
CA HIS A 130 1.56 10.46 -11.62
C HIS A 130 2.02 10.12 -13.04
N ALA A 131 1.11 10.04 -14.01
CA ALA A 131 1.44 9.66 -15.39
C ALA A 131 2.28 10.70 -16.12
N TYR A 132 1.87 11.97 -16.08
CA TYR A 132 2.45 12.96 -16.99
C TYR A 132 3.50 13.85 -16.33
N GLN A 133 3.34 14.17 -15.04
CA GLN A 133 4.26 15.06 -14.33
C GLN A 133 5.36 14.27 -13.61
N LEU A 134 4.98 13.31 -12.76
CA LEU A 134 5.94 12.54 -11.97
C LEU A 134 6.56 11.38 -12.75
N ARG A 135 5.83 10.83 -13.73
CA ARG A 135 6.22 9.69 -14.57
C ARG A 135 6.71 8.50 -13.75
N ILE A 136 6.02 8.20 -12.65
CA ILE A 136 6.34 7.06 -11.78
C ILE A 136 6.14 5.76 -12.58
N ASP A 137 7.11 4.84 -12.58
CA ASP A 137 6.91 3.56 -13.26
C ASP A 137 5.72 2.81 -12.59
N PRO A 138 4.72 2.33 -13.36
CA PRO A 138 3.54 1.66 -12.82
C PRO A 138 3.81 0.47 -11.90
N THR A 139 4.97 -0.19 -12.05
CA THR A 139 5.38 -1.30 -11.19
C THR A 139 5.55 -0.87 -9.73
N ASN A 140 5.94 0.38 -9.47
CA ASN A 140 6.17 0.89 -8.12
C ASN A 140 4.88 1.01 -7.31
N PHE A 141 3.72 1.21 -7.94
CA PHE A 141 2.45 1.23 -7.22
C PHE A 141 2.16 -0.12 -6.55
N LYS A 142 2.53 -1.24 -7.20
CA LYS A 142 2.38 -2.58 -6.61
C LYS A 142 3.33 -2.78 -5.42
N LEU A 143 4.54 -2.23 -5.49
CA LEU A 143 5.51 -2.29 -4.40
C LEU A 143 5.01 -1.51 -3.18
N LEU A 144 4.46 -0.31 -3.40
CA LEU A 144 3.84 0.48 -2.34
C LEU A 144 2.62 -0.24 -1.75
N SER A 145 1.74 -0.81 -2.58
CA SER A 145 0.60 -1.61 -2.11
C SER A 145 1.04 -2.75 -1.21
N HIS A 146 2.09 -3.49 -1.57
CA HIS A 146 2.63 -4.55 -0.73
C HIS A 146 3.18 -4.02 0.61
N CYS A 147 3.98 -2.96 0.58
CA CYS A 147 4.53 -2.36 1.79
C CYS A 147 3.43 -1.80 2.72
N MET A 148 2.34 -1.28 2.14
CA MET A 148 1.16 -0.86 2.86
C MET A 148 0.47 -2.04 3.56
N LEU A 149 0.27 -3.18 2.88
CA LEU A 149 -0.30 -4.37 3.50
C LEU A 149 0.53 -4.89 4.67
N VAL A 150 1.87 -4.91 4.52
CA VAL A 150 2.78 -5.29 5.60
C VAL A 150 2.67 -4.31 6.77
N THR A 151 2.59 -3.01 6.50
CA THR A 151 2.44 -1.97 7.53
C THR A 151 1.13 -2.14 8.30
N LEU A 152 0.02 -2.36 7.59
CA LEU A 152 -1.28 -2.61 8.19
C LEU A 152 -1.28 -3.87 9.06
N ALA A 153 -0.64 -4.95 8.59
CA ALA A 153 -0.51 -6.19 9.35
C ALA A 153 0.30 -5.98 10.64
N CYS A 154 1.41 -5.23 10.60
CA CYS A 154 2.18 -4.89 11.79
C CYS A 154 1.41 -3.99 12.75
N TYR A 155 0.66 -3.02 12.24
CA TYR A 155 -0.04 -2.02 13.05
C TYR A 155 -1.30 -2.58 13.71
N LEU A 156 -2.12 -3.32 12.97
CA LEU A 156 -3.41 -3.86 13.43
C LEU A 156 -3.26 -5.21 14.13
N GLY A 157 -2.14 -5.92 13.96
CA GLY A 157 -1.87 -7.21 14.57
C GLY A 157 -2.99 -8.22 14.31
N SER A 158 -3.58 -8.75 15.37
CA SER A 158 -4.67 -9.75 15.28
C SER A 158 -5.96 -9.21 14.65
N GLU A 159 -6.16 -7.89 14.60
CA GLU A 159 -7.33 -7.31 13.92
C GLU A 159 -7.24 -7.40 12.39
N PHE A 160 -6.04 -7.56 11.83
CA PHE A 160 -5.85 -7.75 10.39
C PHE A 160 -6.07 -9.21 10.00
N THR A 161 -7.33 -9.64 10.14
CA THR A 161 -7.76 -11.01 9.82
C THR A 161 -7.46 -11.39 8.37
N PRO A 162 -7.40 -12.68 8.01
CA PRO A 162 -7.22 -13.11 6.61
C PRO A 162 -8.27 -12.53 5.65
N VAL A 163 -9.51 -12.33 6.13
CA VAL A 163 -10.59 -11.70 5.36
C VAL A 163 -10.29 -10.21 5.12
N ALA A 164 -9.83 -9.49 6.15
CA ALA A 164 -9.42 -8.09 6.02
C ALA A 164 -8.21 -7.94 5.09
N HIS A 165 -7.23 -8.83 5.19
CA HIS A 165 -6.08 -8.87 4.31
C HIS A 165 -6.48 -9.06 2.85
N ALA A 166 -7.27 -10.10 2.55
CA ALA A 166 -7.71 -10.36 1.17
C ALA A 166 -8.55 -9.21 0.59
N ALA A 167 -9.41 -8.59 1.39
CA ALA A 167 -10.20 -7.43 0.96
C ALA A 167 -9.30 -6.23 0.65
N MET A 168 -8.35 -5.93 1.55
CA MET A 168 -7.44 -4.81 1.40
C MET A 168 -6.50 -4.98 0.21
N ASP A 169 -5.99 -6.19 -0.03
CA ASP A 169 -5.13 -6.50 -1.19
C ASP A 169 -5.87 -6.29 -2.53
N LYS A 170 -7.10 -6.77 -2.64
CA LYS A 170 -7.96 -6.50 -3.81
C LYS A 170 -8.17 -5.00 -4.04
N PHE A 171 -8.41 -4.25 -2.97
CA PHE A 171 -8.63 -2.82 -3.05
C PHE A 171 -7.37 -2.05 -3.45
N LEU A 172 -6.22 -2.32 -2.82
CA LEU A 172 -4.96 -1.68 -3.16
C LEU A 172 -4.47 -2.07 -4.56
N SER A 173 -4.79 -3.28 -5.03
CA SER A 173 -4.56 -3.70 -6.41
C SER A 173 -5.41 -2.89 -7.40
N ALA A 174 -6.70 -2.68 -7.10
CA ALA A 174 -7.57 -1.83 -7.90
C ALA A 174 -7.09 -0.36 -7.90
N PHE A 175 -6.71 0.16 -6.74
CA PHE A 175 -6.17 1.51 -6.59
C PHE A 175 -4.91 1.73 -7.43
N ALA A 176 -3.94 0.81 -7.34
CA ALA A 176 -2.73 0.85 -8.15
C ALA A 176 -3.01 0.75 -9.66
N ALA A 177 -3.95 -0.12 -10.04
CA ALA A 177 -4.32 -0.29 -11.44
C ALA A 177 -4.97 0.98 -12.00
N VAL A 178 -5.88 1.62 -11.24
CA VAL A 178 -6.49 2.90 -11.60
C VAL A 178 -5.44 3.99 -11.75
N LEU A 179 -4.52 4.15 -10.79
CA LEU A 179 -3.43 5.14 -10.93
C LEU A 179 -2.58 4.94 -12.19
N SER A 180 -2.48 3.69 -12.66
CA SER A 180 -1.71 3.31 -13.84
C SER A 180 -2.50 3.40 -15.16
N GLU A 181 -3.80 3.72 -15.15
CA GLU A 181 -4.63 3.66 -16.37
C GLU A 181 -4.13 4.59 -17.48
N LYS A 182 -3.64 5.79 -17.14
CA LYS A 182 -3.17 6.80 -18.12
C LYS A 182 -1.77 6.57 -18.70
N TYR A 183 -1.10 5.48 -18.30
CA TYR A 183 0.20 5.08 -18.84
C TYR A 183 0.08 4.13 -20.04
N ARG A 184 -1.12 3.62 -20.30
CA ARG A 184 -1.47 2.77 -21.44
C ARG A 184 -2.11 3.60 -22.54
#